data_AF-A0A930AEN2-F1
#
_entry.id   AF-A0A930AEN2-F1
#
_cell.length_a   1.000
_cell.length_b   1.000
_cell.length_c   1.000
_cell.angle_alpha   90.00
_cell.angle_beta   90.00
_cell.angle_gamma   90.00
#
_symmetry.space_group_name_H-M   'P 1'
#
loop_
_entity.id
_entity.type
_entity.pdbx_description
1 polymer ?
#
loop_
_entity_poly.entity_id
_entity_poly.type
_entity_poly.pdbx_seq_one_letter_code
_entity_poly.pdbx_strand_id
1 'polypeptide(L)'
;MRESRPVIALDFPSFEEAKEFLALFPAEENLYLKVGMELYYATGPEIVSYLKGLGHSVFLDLKLHDIPNTVKSAMKVLSQLGVDMTN
;
A
#
# COMPACT_ATOMS: atom_id res chain seq x y z
N MET A 1 12.82 -15.46 -0.12
CA MET A 1 12.79 -15.10 -1.56
C MET A 1 13.26 -13.66 -1.66
N ARG A 2 14.15 -13.33 -2.59
CA ARG A 2 14.69 -11.97 -2.74
C ARG A 2 13.83 -11.24 -3.76
N GLU A 3 13.17 -10.15 -3.35
CA GLU A 3 12.52 -9.23 -4.27
C GLU A 3 13.60 -8.39 -4.98
N SER A 4 13.47 -8.22 -6.29
CA SER A 4 14.42 -7.48 -7.13
C SER A 4 13.87 -6.15 -7.63
N ARG A 5 12.54 -5.96 -7.61
CA ARG A 5 11.91 -4.70 -7.99
C ARG A 5 12.16 -3.63 -6.92
N PRO A 6 12.42 -2.37 -7.30
CA PRO A 6 12.45 -1.29 -6.34
C PRO A 6 11.04 -1.08 -5.74
N VAL A 7 11.00 -0.69 -4.48
CA VAL A 7 9.76 -0.25 -3.83
C VAL A 7 9.58 1.24 -4.08
N ILE A 8 8.51 1.63 -4.77
CA ILE A 8 8.19 3.02 -5.09
C ILE A 8 7.24 3.56 -4.02
N ALA A 9 7.64 4.65 -3.35
CA ALA A 9 6.82 5.31 -2.35
C ALA A 9 5.73 6.17 -3.01
N LEU A 10 4.46 5.88 -2.74
CA LEU A 10 3.33 6.70 -3.16
C LEU A 10 3.01 7.73 -2.08
N ASP A 11 3.91 8.71 -1.92
CA ASP A 11 3.77 9.79 -0.94
C ASP A 11 2.99 10.95 -1.61
N PHE A 12 1.69 10.72 -1.80
CA PHE A 12 0.75 11.67 -2.40
C PHE A 12 -0.39 12.01 -1.44
N PRO A 13 -0.93 13.24 -1.47
CA PRO A 13 -1.99 13.66 -0.55
C PRO A 13 -3.39 13.20 -0.99
N SER A 14 -3.58 12.70 -2.21
CA SER A 14 -4.89 12.33 -2.76
C SER A 14 -4.84 11.04 -3.60
N PHE A 15 -6.00 10.39 -3.76
CA PHE A 15 -6.14 9.20 -4.58
C PHE A 15 -5.89 9.52 -6.06
N GLU A 16 -6.39 10.65 -6.53
CA GLU A 16 -6.27 11.13 -7.91
C GLU A 16 -4.81 11.35 -8.32
N GLU A 17 -4.01 12.03 -7.49
CA GLU A 17 -2.58 12.24 -7.78
C GLU A 17 -1.80 10.92 -7.86
N ALA A 18 -2.12 9.96 -6.98
CA ALA A 18 -1.53 8.63 -7.04
C ALA A 18 -1.88 7.91 -8.36
N LYS A 19 -3.14 8.02 -8.83
CA LYS A 19 -3.57 7.43 -10.11
C LYS A 19 -2.89 8.09 -11.30
N GLU A 20 -2.81 9.42 -11.30
CA GLU A 20 -2.16 10.18 -12.38
C GLU A 20 -0.69 9.79 -12.50
N PHE A 21 0.01 9.66 -11.38
CA PHE A 21 1.38 9.15 -11.36
C PHE A 21 1.48 7.73 -11.90
N LEU A 22 0.60 6.82 -11.46
CA LEU A 22 0.61 5.42 -11.91
C LEU A 22 0.30 5.27 -13.40
N ALA A 23 -0.51 6.18 -13.97
CA ALA A 23 -0.82 6.20 -15.40
C ALA A 23 0.39 6.53 -16.29
N LEU A 24 1.50 6.98 -15.73
CA LEU A 24 2.76 7.20 -16.45
C LEU A 24 3.54 5.90 -16.71
N PHE A 25 3.20 4.82 -16.01
CA PHE A 25 3.83 3.51 -16.20
C PHE A 25 3.06 2.69 -17.26
N PRO A 26 3.75 1.77 -17.96
CA PRO A 26 3.08 0.80 -18.83
C PRO A 26 2.03 -0.01 -18.07
N ALA A 27 0.87 -0.22 -18.68
CA ALA A 27 -0.28 -0.87 -18.04
C ALA A 27 0.01 -2.32 -17.62
N GLU A 28 0.95 -2.99 -18.30
CA GLU A 28 1.35 -4.37 -18.03
C GLU A 28 2.46 -4.49 -16.97
N GLU A 29 3.00 -3.38 -16.46
CA GLU A 29 4.11 -3.40 -15.52
C GLU A 29 3.65 -3.67 -14.09
N ASN A 30 4.15 -4.77 -13.50
CA ASN A 30 3.86 -5.14 -12.12
C ASN A 30 4.83 -4.45 -11.16
N LEU A 31 4.45 -3.28 -10.67
CA LEU A 31 5.21 -2.49 -9.69
C LEU A 31 5.13 -3.06 -8.27
N TYR A 32 6.07 -2.65 -7.42
CA TYR A 32 6.00 -2.81 -5.98
C TYR A 32 5.87 -1.43 -5.33
N LEU A 33 4.71 -1.16 -4.74
CA LEU A 33 4.30 0.15 -4.30
C LEU A 33 4.20 0.19 -2.77
N LYS A 34 4.74 1.24 -2.16
CA LYS A 34 4.58 1.51 -0.73
C LYS A 34 3.48 2.54 -0.53
N VAL A 35 2.45 2.17 0.22
CA VAL A 35 1.42 3.10 0.70
C VAL A 35 1.74 3.50 2.14
N GLY A 36 2.06 4.78 2.34
CA GLY A 36 2.32 5.36 3.65
C GLY A 36 1.07 5.95 4.31
N MET A 37 1.25 6.53 5.50
CA MET A 37 0.16 7.13 6.28
C MET A 37 -0.56 8.27 5.55
N GLU A 38 0.15 9.13 4.81
CA GLU A 38 -0.45 10.27 4.11
C GLU A 38 -1.56 9.81 3.17
N LEU A 39 -1.20 8.96 2.20
CA LEU A 39 -2.15 8.44 1.23
C LEU A 39 -3.19 7.52 1.87
N TYR A 40 -2.80 6.67 2.82
CA TYR A 40 -3.73 5.74 3.48
C TYR A 40 -4.77 6.47 4.34
N TYR A 41 -4.40 7.55 5.02
CA TYR A 41 -5.36 8.32 5.81
C TYR A 41 -6.24 9.23 4.96
N ALA A 42 -5.74 9.69 3.81
CA ALA A 42 -6.55 10.44 2.85
C ALA A 42 -7.62 9.57 2.17
N THR A 43 -7.29 8.30 1.87
CA THR A 43 -8.10 7.44 0.98
C THR A 43 -8.69 6.21 1.66
N GLY A 44 -8.20 5.86 2.85
CA GLY A 44 -8.55 4.63 3.54
C GLY A 44 -8.05 3.37 2.80
N PRO A 45 -8.70 2.22 3.03
CA PRO A 45 -8.29 0.94 2.42
C PRO A 45 -8.53 0.86 0.91
N GLU A 46 -9.28 1.80 0.31
CA GLU A 46 -9.60 1.80 -1.12
C GLU A 46 -8.34 1.81 -2.00
N ILE A 47 -7.31 2.59 -1.62
CA ILE A 47 -6.05 2.61 -2.38
C ILE A 47 -5.40 1.24 -2.45
N VAL A 48 -5.43 0.47 -1.36
CA VAL A 48 -4.86 -0.88 -1.36
C VAL A 48 -5.63 -1.78 -2.33
N SER A 49 -6.97 -1.79 -2.25
CA SER A 49 -7.82 -2.56 -3.15
C SER A 49 -7.60 -2.20 -4.62
N TYR A 50 -7.46 -0.90 -4.91
CA TYR A 50 -7.17 -0.41 -6.26
C TYR A 50 -5.82 -0.93 -6.79
N LEU A 51 -4.74 -0.77 -6.02
CA LEU A 51 -3.41 -1.22 -6.43
C LEU A 51 -3.34 -2.74 -6.61
N LYS A 52 -4.00 -3.52 -5.74
CA LYS A 52 -4.10 -4.97 -5.88
C LYS A 52 -4.92 -5.37 -7.11
N GLY A 53 -5.98 -4.63 -7.43
CA GLY A 53 -6.79 -4.82 -8.64
C GLY A 53 -6.00 -4.60 -9.94
N LEU A 54 -4.97 -3.76 -9.92
CA LEU A 54 -4.04 -3.55 -11.03
C LEU A 54 -2.91 -4.60 -11.10
N GLY A 55 -2.86 -5.56 -10.17
CA GLY A 55 -1.82 -6.60 -10.15
C GLY A 55 -0.51 -6.18 -9.46
N HIS A 56 -0.45 -5.00 -8.86
CA HIS A 56 0.75 -4.55 -8.15
C HIS A 56 0.96 -5.29 -6.82
N SER A 57 2.22 -5.33 -6.39
CA SER A 57 2.59 -5.69 -5.02
C SER A 57 2.49 -4.45 -4.12
N VAL A 58 1.93 -4.60 -2.93
CA VAL A 58 1.68 -3.50 -1.99
C VAL A 58 2.41 -3.76 -0.68
N PHE A 59 3.26 -2.80 -0.31
CA PHE A 59 3.79 -2.65 1.04
C PHE A 59 2.97 -1.58 1.76
N LEU A 60 2.18 -1.98 2.75
CA LEU A 60 1.43 -1.05 3.59
C LEU A 60 2.28 -0.66 4.82
N ASP A 61 2.79 0.56 4.79
CA ASP A 61 3.80 1.08 5.73
C ASP A 61 3.19 2.07 6.75
N LEU A 62 2.37 1.54 7.66
CA LEU A 62 1.68 2.33 8.70
C LEU A 62 2.47 2.42 10.01
N LYS A 63 3.55 1.62 10.16
CA LYS A 63 4.43 1.62 11.34
C LYS A 63 3.64 1.53 12.66
N LEU A 64 2.74 0.55 12.76
CA LEU A 64 1.90 0.38 13.95
C LEU A 64 2.74 0.31 15.23
N HIS A 65 2.47 1.22 16.15
CA HIS A 65 3.17 1.32 17.42
C HIS A 65 2.17 1.65 18.54
N ASP A 66 1.64 0.60 19.16
CA ASP A 66 0.62 0.66 20.21
C ASP A 66 0.78 -0.54 21.17
N ILE A 67 -0.07 -0.66 22.19
CA ILE A 67 -0.08 -1.79 23.12
C ILE A 67 -0.34 -3.11 22.36
N PRO A 68 0.15 -4.27 22.87
CA PRO A 68 0.11 -5.53 22.13
C PRO A 68 -1.27 -5.95 21.61
N ASN A 69 -2.32 -5.75 22.41
CA ASN A 69 -3.68 -6.13 22.02
C ASN A 69 -4.22 -5.25 20.89
N THR A 70 -3.89 -3.96 20.87
CA THR A 70 -4.30 -3.03 19.81
C THR A 70 -3.58 -3.36 18.51
N VAL A 71 -2.24 -3.50 18.54
CA VAL A 71 -1.46 -3.89 17.35
C VAL A 71 -1.94 -5.21 16.78
N LYS A 72 -2.17 -6.23 17.63
CA LYS A 72 -2.70 -7.53 17.20
C LYS A 72 -4.05 -7.38 16.49
N SER A 73 -4.95 -6.58 17.04
CA SER A 73 -6.29 -6.38 16.47
C SER A 73 -6.24 -5.62 15.14
N ALA A 74 -5.41 -4.59 15.06
CA ALA A 74 -5.17 -3.84 13.84
C ALA A 74 -4.53 -4.73 12.75
N MET A 75 -3.50 -5.51 13.06
CA MET A 75 -2.87 -6.44 12.11
C MET A 75 -3.86 -7.48 11.57
N LYS A 76 -4.80 -7.96 12.38
CA LYS A 76 -5.88 -8.84 11.92
C LYS A 76 -6.73 -8.16 10.84
N VAL A 77 -7.05 -6.87 11.00
CA VAL A 77 -7.79 -6.11 9.98
C VAL A 77 -6.94 -5.89 8.74
N LEU A 78 -5.68 -5.45 8.90
CA LEU A 78 -4.79 -5.18 7.76
C LEU A 78 -4.50 -6.45 6.94
N SER A 79 -4.42 -7.63 7.57
CA SER A 79 -4.22 -8.90 6.86
C SER A 79 -5.35 -9.25 5.89
N GLN A 80 -6.56 -8.68 6.07
CA GLN A 80 -7.70 -8.91 5.19
C GLN A 80 -7.60 -8.10 3.89
N LEU A 81 -6.73 -7.09 3.83
CA LEU A 81 -6.55 -6.24 2.66
C LEU A 81 -5.70 -6.90 1.56
N GLY A 82 -5.06 -8.04 1.85
CA GLY A 82 -4.23 -8.75 0.86
C GLY A 82 -2.92 -8.04 0.52
N VAL A 83 -2.37 -7.25 1.45
CA VAL A 83 -1.05 -6.61 1.30
C VAL A 83 0.05 -7.66 1.27
N ASP A 84 1.10 -7.41 0.50
CA ASP A 84 2.22 -8.35 0.33
C ASP A 84 3.26 -8.19 1.45
N MET A 85 3.31 -7.01 2.07
CA MET A 85 4.17 -6.68 3.20
C MET A 85 3.52 -5.62 4.10
N THR A 86 3.78 -5.72 5.40
CA THR A 86 3.53 -4.66 6.39
C THR A 86 4.61 -4.71 7.48
N ASN A 87 4.58 -3.76 8.41
CA ASN A 87 5.57 -3.56 9.47
C ASN A 87 5.53 -4.62 10.58
#